data_AF-A0AAJ6QD28-F1
#
_entry.id   AF-A0AAJ6QD28-F1
#
_cell.length_a   1.000
_cell.length_b   1.000
_cell.length_c   1.000
_cell.angle_alpha   90.00
_cell.angle_beta   90.00
_cell.angle_gamma   90.00
#
_symmetry.space_group_name_H-M   'P 1'
#
loop_
_entity.id
_entity.type
_entity.pdbx_description
1 polymer ?
#
loop_
_entity_poly.entity_id
_entity_poly.type
_entity_poly.pdbx_seq_one_letter_code
_entity_poly.pdbx_strand_id
1 'polypeptide(L)'
;MPFREDVFLSFLSLSTSAAASCCLLLRSLHLPFPLHLLFSLFPPQFLVPFLFPYTHLSSSLFPFLMASLSDFVDFSQPSLQWAALSIAFNPIFWNIVARAEYRSHFLTRIFGNAYYGCYFLAVTIFSLGILRDHVYQVALEDQPYYAPVHQPVLGGLLFAFGSVLVLSSMYALGVTGTYLGDYFGILMDAPVTGFPFNVTGSPMYWGSTLNFLGVALYKGKVAGVFLTAEVFILYWFALQWEDPFTAEIYAKRERERAKSKSGGKSL
;
A
#
# COMPACT_ATOMS: atom_id res chain seq x y z
N MET A 1 -0.19 28.69 23.60
CA MET A 1 -0.69 29.15 22.29
C MET A 1 -1.67 28.11 21.79
N PRO A 2 -2.97 28.41 21.68
CA PRO A 2 -3.93 27.42 21.21
C PRO A 2 -3.79 27.28 19.69
N PHE A 3 -3.52 26.05 19.28
CA PHE A 3 -3.40 25.61 17.89
C PHE A 3 -4.79 25.70 17.25
N ARG A 4 -4.92 26.50 16.19
CA ARG A 4 -6.19 26.78 15.48
C ARG A 4 -6.82 25.51 14.93
N GLU A 5 -8.14 25.42 15.08
CA GLU A 5 -9.04 24.36 14.59
C GLU A 5 -8.97 24.15 13.05
N ASP A 6 -8.44 25.14 12.34
CA ASP A 6 -8.29 25.19 10.88
C ASP A 6 -7.30 24.13 10.33
N VAL A 7 -6.31 23.71 11.13
CA VAL A 7 -5.33 22.65 10.75
C VAL A 7 -5.90 21.24 11.00
N PHE A 8 -6.83 21.13 11.95
CA PHE A 8 -7.51 19.87 12.26
C PHE A 8 -8.55 19.50 11.19
N LEU A 9 -9.19 20.49 10.56
CA LEU A 9 -10.13 20.27 9.46
C LEU A 9 -9.47 19.83 8.15
N SER A 10 -8.25 20.27 7.86
CA SER A 10 -7.42 19.73 6.76
C SER A 10 -6.92 18.30 7.04
N PHE A 11 -6.76 17.94 8.32
CA PHE A 11 -6.51 16.56 8.75
C PHE A 11 -7.74 15.66 8.55
N LEU A 12 -8.95 16.21 8.74
CA LEU A 12 -10.20 15.51 8.42
C LEU A 12 -10.34 15.26 6.92
N SER A 13 -10.00 16.20 6.03
CA SER A 13 -10.13 15.96 4.57
C SER A 13 -9.14 14.91 4.03
N LEU A 14 -7.98 14.74 4.66
CA LEU A 14 -6.99 13.72 4.28
C LEU A 14 -7.28 12.33 4.88
N SER A 15 -8.00 12.28 6.01
CA SER A 15 -8.38 11.03 6.68
C SER A 15 -9.75 10.50 6.22
N THR A 16 -10.58 11.33 5.57
CA THR A 16 -11.94 10.96 5.11
C THR A 16 -12.00 10.03 3.89
N SER A 17 -10.90 9.64 3.25
CA SER A 17 -10.98 8.69 2.13
C SER A 17 -11.03 7.21 2.55
N ALA A 18 -10.91 6.90 3.84
CA ALA A 18 -11.10 5.53 4.32
C ALA A 18 -11.70 5.50 5.74
N ALA A 19 -12.98 5.11 5.84
CA ALA A 19 -13.63 4.43 6.98
C ALA A 19 -14.79 5.13 7.75
N ALA A 20 -15.00 6.45 7.71
CA ALA A 20 -16.00 7.06 8.62
C ALA A 20 -17.37 7.46 8.01
N SER A 21 -17.51 7.67 6.69
CA SER A 21 -18.80 8.13 6.13
C SER A 21 -19.71 7.04 5.57
N CYS A 22 -19.32 5.76 5.58
CA CYS A 22 -20.24 4.65 5.26
C CYS A 22 -20.95 4.09 6.52
N CYS A 23 -20.42 4.34 7.73
CA CYS A 23 -21.05 3.93 8.98
C CYS A 23 -22.20 4.85 9.44
N LEU A 24 -22.40 6.01 8.80
CA LEU A 24 -23.50 6.94 9.11
C LEU A 24 -24.66 6.90 8.09
N LEU A 25 -24.61 6.02 7.10
CA LEU A 25 -25.69 5.77 6.13
C LEU A 25 -26.39 4.41 6.33
N LEU A 26 -26.09 3.72 7.43
CA LEU A 26 -26.66 2.40 7.79
C LEU A 26 -27.47 2.42 9.09
N ARG A 27 -27.97 3.57 9.51
CA ARG A 27 -28.78 3.70 10.74
C ARG A 27 -30.06 4.52 10.56
N SER A 28 -30.78 4.26 9.47
CA SER A 28 -32.18 4.70 9.29
C SER A 28 -32.99 3.63 8.52
N LEU A 29 -33.20 2.48 9.18
CA LEU A 29 -34.49 1.76 9.31
C LEU A 29 -35.65 2.34 8.45
N HIS A 30 -36.36 1.64 7.56
CA HIS A 30 -36.75 0.23 7.42
C HIS A 30 -36.99 -0.06 5.94
N LEU A 31 -36.91 -1.32 5.49
CA LEU A 31 -37.91 -1.94 4.58
C LEU A 31 -37.60 -3.45 4.40
N PRO A 32 -38.61 -4.32 4.25
CA PRO A 32 -38.47 -5.76 4.27
C PRO A 32 -38.16 -6.33 2.87
N PHE A 33 -37.39 -7.42 2.85
CA PHE A 33 -37.29 -8.35 1.72
C PHE A 33 -38.65 -9.01 1.43
N PRO A 34 -38.93 -9.43 0.17
CA PRO A 34 -38.50 -10.77 -0.23
C PRO A 34 -37.92 -10.89 -1.65
N LEU A 35 -36.99 -11.85 -1.74
CA LEU A 35 -36.18 -12.25 -2.86
C LEU A 35 -36.97 -13.21 -3.77
N HIS A 36 -37.94 -12.73 -4.55
CA HIS A 36 -38.59 -13.52 -5.62
C HIS A 36 -39.23 -12.58 -6.65
N LEU A 37 -38.44 -12.02 -7.56
CA LEU A 37 -38.92 -11.55 -8.87
C LEU A 37 -37.75 -11.36 -9.86
N LEU A 38 -36.99 -12.43 -10.05
CA LEU A 38 -36.22 -12.66 -11.28
C LEU A 38 -37.02 -13.67 -12.10
N PHE A 39 -37.08 -13.46 -13.42
CA PHE A 39 -37.85 -14.20 -14.44
C PHE A 39 -39.24 -13.67 -14.75
N SER A 40 -39.29 -12.60 -15.55
CA SER A 40 -40.16 -12.53 -16.74
C SER A 40 -39.99 -11.16 -17.37
N LEU A 41 -39.29 -11.09 -18.49
CA LEU A 41 -39.43 -10.10 -19.57
C LEU A 41 -38.19 -10.23 -20.45
N PHE A 42 -38.19 -11.19 -21.39
CA PHE A 42 -37.54 -11.10 -22.71
C PHE A 42 -37.85 -12.41 -23.48
N PRO A 43 -38.61 -12.37 -24.59
CA PRO A 43 -38.89 -13.57 -25.38
C PRO A 43 -37.70 -13.94 -26.28
N PRO A 44 -37.45 -15.24 -26.52
CA PRO A 44 -36.37 -15.74 -27.36
C PRO A 44 -36.86 -15.80 -28.81
N GLN A 45 -36.37 -14.92 -29.69
CA GLN A 45 -36.75 -15.02 -31.11
C GLN A 45 -35.68 -14.74 -32.15
N PHE A 46 -34.40 -14.61 -31.83
CA PHE A 46 -33.40 -14.49 -32.90
C PHE A 46 -32.09 -15.23 -32.61
N LEU A 47 -32.16 -16.54 -32.78
CA LEU A 47 -31.06 -17.39 -33.26
C LEU A 47 -31.67 -18.18 -34.43
N VAL A 48 -31.27 -17.98 -35.68
CA VAL A 48 -30.32 -18.83 -36.40
C VAL A 48 -30.02 -18.20 -37.79
N PRO A 49 -28.83 -18.44 -38.37
CA PRO A 49 -28.16 -17.62 -39.38
C PRO A 49 -28.26 -18.18 -40.82
N PHE A 50 -27.54 -17.49 -41.72
CA PHE A 50 -27.16 -17.82 -43.10
C PHE A 50 -28.18 -17.52 -44.21
N LEU A 51 -27.77 -16.62 -45.12
CA LEU A 51 -27.42 -16.98 -46.51
C LEU A 51 -26.95 -15.72 -47.29
N PHE A 52 -25.61 -15.52 -47.31
CA PHE A 52 -24.72 -15.07 -48.42
C PHE A 52 -25.09 -13.81 -49.26
N PRO A 53 -24.15 -13.10 -49.95
CA PRO A 53 -22.68 -13.06 -49.84
C PRO A 53 -22.00 -11.70 -50.19
N TYR A 54 -20.66 -11.74 -50.22
CA TYR A 54 -19.73 -10.87 -50.97
C TYR A 54 -19.29 -9.53 -50.36
N THR A 55 -18.04 -9.59 -49.89
CA THR A 55 -16.96 -8.66 -50.24
C THR A 55 -17.22 -7.18 -50.01
N HIS A 56 -17.05 -6.76 -48.77
CA HIS A 56 -16.11 -5.68 -48.44
C HIS A 56 -15.66 -5.93 -47.02
N LEU A 57 -14.70 -6.86 -46.84
CA LEU A 57 -13.87 -6.86 -45.65
C LEU A 57 -12.97 -5.64 -45.80
N SER A 58 -13.54 -4.47 -45.49
CA SER A 58 -12.81 -3.23 -45.46
C SER A 58 -11.71 -3.40 -44.41
N SER A 59 -10.52 -3.04 -44.83
CA SER A 59 -9.28 -2.86 -44.08
C SER A 59 -9.38 -1.88 -42.89
N SER A 60 -10.58 -1.65 -42.35
CA SER A 60 -10.91 -0.75 -41.25
C SER A 60 -11.19 -1.46 -39.91
N LEU A 61 -11.32 -2.79 -39.88
CA LEU A 61 -11.44 -3.59 -38.65
C LEU A 61 -10.10 -4.10 -38.11
N PHE A 62 -9.04 -4.00 -38.91
CA PHE A 62 -7.69 -4.42 -38.53
C PHE A 62 -6.99 -3.58 -37.44
N PRO A 63 -7.26 -2.27 -37.23
CA PRO A 63 -6.59 -1.54 -36.16
C PRO A 63 -7.10 -1.88 -34.76
N PHE A 64 -8.26 -2.53 -34.64
CA PHE A 64 -8.86 -2.85 -33.34
C PHE A 64 -8.31 -4.14 -32.70
N LEU A 65 -7.53 -4.93 -33.45
CA LEU A 65 -7.08 -6.25 -33.00
C LEU A 65 -5.61 -6.31 -32.53
N MET A 66 -4.87 -5.20 -32.52
CA MET A 66 -3.45 -5.19 -32.14
C MET A 66 -3.07 -4.00 -31.25
N ALA A 67 -3.98 -3.52 -30.39
CA ALA A 67 -3.57 -2.61 -29.32
C ALA A 67 -2.71 -3.40 -28.33
N SER A 68 -1.42 -3.08 -28.26
CA SER A 68 -0.50 -3.66 -27.29
C SER A 68 -0.75 -3.02 -25.93
N LEU A 69 -0.47 -3.74 -24.83
CA LEU A 69 -0.54 -3.16 -23.48
C LEU A 69 0.34 -1.91 -23.33
N SER A 70 1.40 -1.80 -24.15
CA SER A 70 2.26 -0.62 -24.23
C SER A 70 1.52 0.64 -24.70
N ASP A 71 0.44 0.51 -25.47
CA ASP A 71 -0.32 1.65 -25.99
C ASP A 71 -1.15 2.33 -24.88
N PHE A 72 -1.29 1.66 -23.74
CA PHE A 72 -1.98 2.14 -22.55
C PHE A 72 -1.01 2.57 -21.43
N VAL A 73 0.27 2.73 -21.78
CA VAL A 73 1.29 3.29 -20.90
C VAL A 73 2.08 4.36 -21.64
N ASP A 74 1.85 5.62 -21.27
CA ASP A 74 2.61 6.75 -21.79
C ASP A 74 3.88 6.95 -20.96
N PHE A 75 5.00 6.39 -21.45
CA PHE A 75 6.32 6.52 -20.83
C PHE A 75 6.95 7.91 -20.97
N SER A 76 6.37 8.79 -21.81
CA SER A 76 6.87 10.15 -21.99
C SER A 76 6.46 11.08 -20.85
N GLN A 77 5.42 10.72 -20.08
CA GLN A 77 4.91 11.55 -19.00
C GLN A 77 5.90 11.65 -17.84
N PRO A 78 6.34 12.87 -17.47
CA PRO A 78 7.23 13.06 -16.33
C PRO A 78 6.61 12.58 -15.02
N SER A 79 5.28 12.67 -14.86
CA SER A 79 4.57 12.21 -13.65
C SER A 79 4.76 10.72 -13.41
N LEU A 80 4.76 9.89 -14.47
CA LEU A 80 5.04 8.45 -14.37
C LEU A 80 6.45 8.18 -13.85
N GLN A 81 7.44 8.91 -14.36
CA GLN A 81 8.84 8.80 -13.92
C GLN A 81 9.01 9.22 -12.47
N TRP A 82 8.39 10.33 -12.07
CA TRP A 82 8.39 10.78 -10.67
C TRP A 82 7.71 9.80 -9.73
N ALA A 83 6.61 9.16 -10.17
CA ALA A 83 5.95 8.12 -9.39
C ALA A 83 6.89 6.93 -9.17
N ALA A 84 7.47 6.37 -10.24
CA ALA A 84 8.43 5.28 -10.14
C ALA A 84 9.63 5.63 -9.24
N LEU A 85 10.24 6.80 -9.45
CA LEU A 85 11.35 7.28 -8.62
C LEU A 85 10.96 7.42 -7.14
N SER A 86 9.78 7.98 -6.85
CA SER A 86 9.31 8.12 -5.46
C SER A 86 8.99 6.77 -4.81
N ILE A 87 8.45 5.82 -5.58
CA ILE A 87 8.17 4.45 -5.17
C ILE A 87 9.46 3.72 -4.82
N ALA A 88 10.50 3.86 -5.64
CA ALA A 88 11.83 3.28 -5.41
C ALA A 88 12.58 3.97 -4.26
N PHE A 89 12.55 5.29 -4.21
CA PHE A 89 13.28 6.08 -3.23
C PHE A 89 12.89 5.72 -1.80
N ASN A 90 11.60 5.59 -1.55
CA ASN A 90 11.03 5.31 -0.23
C ASN A 90 11.73 4.11 0.47
N PRO A 91 11.63 2.86 -0.03
CA PRO A 91 12.26 1.70 0.58
C PRO A 91 13.77 1.74 0.67
N ILE A 92 14.43 2.39 -0.29
CA ILE A 92 15.86 2.58 -0.28
C ILE A 92 16.25 3.54 0.86
N PHE A 93 15.54 4.65 0.99
CA PHE A 93 15.81 5.68 1.98
C PHE A 93 15.73 5.13 3.40
N TRP A 94 14.61 4.50 3.79
CA TRP A 94 14.47 4.06 5.18
C TRP A 94 15.42 2.92 5.52
N ASN A 95 15.71 2.01 4.59
CA ASN A 95 16.71 0.96 4.81
C ASN A 95 18.12 1.53 5.03
N ILE A 96 18.53 2.52 4.23
CA ILE A 96 19.84 3.15 4.37
C ILE A 96 19.93 3.94 5.68
N VAL A 97 18.94 4.79 5.95
CA VAL A 97 18.93 5.67 7.12
C VAL A 97 18.86 4.86 8.41
N ALA A 98 18.01 3.84 8.49
CA ALA A 98 17.91 3.00 9.67
C ALA A 98 19.20 2.23 9.94
N ARG A 99 19.84 1.65 8.92
CA ARG A 99 21.14 0.98 9.10
C ARG A 99 22.26 1.95 9.47
N ALA A 100 22.26 3.15 8.91
CA ALA A 100 23.20 4.20 9.31
C ALA A 100 22.99 4.58 10.77
N GLU A 101 21.74 4.70 11.22
CA GLU A 101 21.39 4.93 12.61
C GLU A 101 21.88 3.80 13.50
N TYR A 102 21.60 2.54 13.17
CA TYR A 102 22.04 1.39 13.97
C TYR A 102 23.57 1.31 14.14
N ARG A 103 24.34 1.76 13.14
CA ARG A 103 25.81 1.72 13.19
C ARG A 103 26.44 2.94 13.86
N SER A 104 25.85 4.12 13.69
CA SER A 104 26.49 5.40 14.04
C SER A 104 25.71 6.23 15.07
N HIS A 105 24.49 5.82 15.39
CA HIS A 105 23.56 6.52 16.29
C HIS A 105 23.46 8.02 15.98
N PHE A 106 23.48 8.40 14.70
CA PHE A 106 23.60 9.79 14.30
C PHE A 106 22.33 10.59 14.60
N LEU A 107 21.14 10.04 14.36
CA LEU A 107 19.87 10.65 14.72
C LEU A 107 19.74 10.71 16.24
N THR A 108 20.08 9.62 16.94
CA THR A 108 20.09 9.62 18.41
C THR A 108 21.02 10.71 18.96
N ARG A 109 22.19 10.93 18.36
CA ARG A 109 23.13 11.99 18.77
C ARG A 109 22.61 13.40 18.46
N ILE A 110 21.98 13.61 17.29
CA ILE A 110 21.41 14.90 16.89
C ILE A 110 20.26 15.30 17.82
N PHE A 111 19.36 14.36 18.13
CA PHE A 111 18.16 14.61 18.91
C PHE A 111 18.34 14.36 20.42
N GLY A 112 19.51 13.88 20.84
CA GLY A 112 19.86 13.58 22.23
C GLY A 112 19.13 12.37 22.85
N ASN A 113 18.19 11.76 22.14
CA ASN A 113 17.38 10.64 22.61
C ASN A 113 16.94 9.75 21.44
N ALA A 114 17.02 8.43 21.63
CA ALA A 114 16.66 7.43 20.64
C ALA A 114 15.18 7.53 20.20
N TYR A 115 14.25 7.78 21.13
CA TYR A 115 12.83 7.95 20.81
C TYR A 115 12.58 9.18 19.97
N TYR A 116 13.23 10.31 20.27
CA TYR A 116 13.06 11.54 19.48
C TYR A 116 13.64 11.39 18.07
N GLY A 117 14.81 10.73 17.94
CA GLY A 117 15.36 10.38 16.64
C GLY A 117 14.42 9.45 15.85
N CYS A 118 13.83 8.44 16.51
CA CYS A 118 12.89 7.51 15.90
C CYS A 118 11.60 8.21 15.46
N TYR A 119 11.03 9.09 16.28
CA TYR A 119 9.85 9.87 15.90
C TYR A 119 10.12 10.84 14.75
N PHE A 120 11.30 11.46 14.72
CA PHE A 120 11.70 12.27 13.58
C PHE A 120 11.77 11.43 12.28
N LEU A 121 12.38 10.24 12.35
CA LEU A 121 12.40 9.33 11.22
C LEU A 121 10.98 8.89 10.82
N ALA A 122 10.12 8.58 11.79
CA ALA A 122 8.73 8.20 11.56
C ALA A 122 7.95 9.28 10.80
N VAL A 123 8.02 10.53 11.25
CA VAL A 123 7.39 11.68 10.57
C VAL A 123 7.94 11.82 9.15
N THR A 124 9.25 11.65 8.98
CA THR A 124 9.90 11.73 7.66
C THR A 124 9.39 10.64 6.71
N ILE A 125 9.43 9.37 7.12
CA ILE A 125 8.97 8.22 6.32
C ILE A 125 7.49 8.36 5.99
N PHE A 126 6.66 8.73 6.98
CA PHE A 126 5.23 8.92 6.76
C PHE A 126 4.95 10.04 5.76
N SER A 127 5.64 11.18 5.87
CA SER A 127 5.49 12.30 4.93
C SER A 127 5.93 11.94 3.51
N LEU A 128 7.04 11.20 3.37
CA LEU A 128 7.48 10.65 2.10
C LEU A 128 6.46 9.65 1.53
N GLY A 129 5.77 8.89 2.38
CA GLY A 129 4.65 8.04 2.00
C GLY A 129 3.50 8.83 1.39
N ILE A 130 3.06 9.91 2.05
CA ILE A 130 2.01 10.80 1.55
C ILE A 130 2.41 11.40 0.19
N LEU A 131 3.64 11.90 0.08
CA LEU A 131 4.14 12.49 -1.17
C LEU A 131 4.15 11.46 -2.30
N ARG A 132 4.68 10.25 -2.05
CA ARG A 132 4.68 9.15 -3.03
C ARG A 132 3.26 8.83 -3.49
N ASP A 133 2.32 8.72 -2.56
CA ASP A 133 0.93 8.38 -2.88
C ASP A 133 0.26 9.50 -3.70
N HIS A 134 0.56 10.76 -3.39
CA HIS A 134 0.08 11.89 -4.19
C HIS A 134 0.65 11.87 -5.62
N VAL A 135 1.97 11.70 -5.76
CA VAL A 135 2.64 11.63 -7.07
C VAL A 135 2.13 10.43 -7.88
N TYR A 136 1.88 9.30 -7.22
CA TYR A 136 1.23 8.13 -7.83
C TYR A 136 -0.15 8.46 -8.38
N GLN A 137 -1.01 9.15 -7.62
CA GLN A 137 -2.35 9.53 -8.09
C GLN A 137 -2.29 10.44 -9.31
N VAL A 138 -1.39 11.43 -9.31
CA VAL A 138 -1.15 12.33 -10.44
C VAL A 138 -0.69 11.53 -11.66
N ALA A 139 0.27 10.62 -11.49
CA ALA A 139 0.74 9.76 -12.58
C ALA A 139 -0.40 8.92 -13.17
N LEU A 140 -1.33 8.41 -12.37
CA LEU A 140 -2.48 7.67 -12.90
C LEU A 140 -3.48 8.55 -13.68
N GLU A 141 -3.61 9.82 -13.30
CA GLU A 141 -4.51 10.76 -13.97
C GLU A 141 -4.02 11.11 -15.38
N ASP A 142 -2.70 11.23 -15.56
CA ASP A 142 -2.08 11.53 -16.85
C ASP A 142 -2.04 10.34 -17.82
N GLN A 143 -2.36 9.13 -17.35
CA GLN A 143 -2.22 7.90 -18.14
C GLN A 143 -3.52 7.52 -18.88
N PRO A 144 -3.43 6.85 -20.05
CA PRO A 144 -4.60 6.39 -20.77
C PRO A 144 -5.50 5.47 -19.94
N TYR A 145 -6.82 5.62 -20.13
CA TYR A 145 -7.79 4.68 -19.56
C TYR A 145 -7.90 3.41 -20.41
N TYR A 146 -7.98 2.25 -19.77
CA TYR A 146 -8.16 0.96 -20.44
C TYR A 146 -9.29 0.16 -19.78
N ALA A 147 -10.42 0.02 -20.50
CA ALA A 147 -11.64 -0.59 -19.97
C ALA A 147 -11.47 -2.02 -19.39
N PRO A 148 -10.68 -2.92 -19.99
CA PRO A 148 -10.46 -4.26 -19.43
C PRO A 148 -9.78 -4.28 -18.05
N VAL A 149 -8.99 -3.26 -17.72
CA VAL A 149 -8.35 -3.11 -16.41
C VAL A 149 -9.28 -2.43 -15.40
N HIS A 150 -10.31 -1.71 -15.85
CA HIS A 150 -11.24 -1.02 -14.98
C HIS A 150 -12.18 -2.00 -14.27
N GLN A 151 -11.80 -2.38 -13.05
CA GLN A 151 -12.52 -3.32 -12.21
C GLN A 151 -12.79 -2.69 -10.84
N PRO A 152 -13.67 -1.68 -10.74
CA PRO A 152 -13.79 -0.85 -9.54
C PRO A 152 -14.25 -1.61 -8.30
N VAL A 153 -15.07 -2.66 -8.44
CA VAL A 153 -15.47 -3.51 -7.31
C VAL A 153 -14.27 -4.27 -6.75
N LEU A 154 -13.50 -4.94 -7.61
CA LEU A 154 -12.30 -5.65 -7.19
C LEU A 154 -11.27 -4.67 -6.62
N GLY A 155 -11.07 -3.53 -7.29
CA GLY A 155 -10.17 -2.48 -6.84
C GLY A 155 -10.51 -1.97 -5.43
N GLY A 156 -11.80 -1.71 -5.18
CA GLY A 156 -12.29 -1.31 -3.86
C GLY A 156 -12.08 -2.39 -2.78
N LEU A 157 -12.33 -3.66 -3.11
CA LEU A 157 -12.11 -4.77 -2.18
C LEU A 157 -10.63 -4.95 -1.83
N LEU A 158 -9.74 -4.88 -2.82
CA LEU A 158 -8.29 -4.97 -2.61
C LEU A 158 -7.78 -3.80 -1.76
N PHE A 159 -8.25 -2.57 -2.03
CA PHE A 159 -7.88 -1.40 -1.24
C PHE A 159 -8.40 -1.49 0.20
N ALA A 160 -9.64 -1.97 0.41
CA ALA A 160 -10.20 -2.15 1.74
C ALA A 160 -9.39 -3.19 2.54
N PHE A 161 -9.13 -4.35 1.93
CA PHE A 161 -8.37 -5.42 2.58
C PHE A 161 -6.91 -5.01 2.83
N GLY A 162 -6.26 -4.37 1.87
CA GLY A 162 -4.90 -3.85 2.02
C GLY A 162 -4.79 -2.81 3.12
N SER A 163 -5.76 -1.90 3.21
CA SER A 163 -5.84 -0.90 4.29
C SER A 163 -6.05 -1.53 5.65
N VAL A 164 -6.89 -2.59 5.76
CA VAL A 164 -7.04 -3.35 7.00
C VAL A 164 -5.70 -3.95 7.42
N LEU A 165 -4.95 -4.59 6.52
CA LEU A 165 -3.63 -5.14 6.83
C LEU A 165 -2.65 -4.05 7.28
N VAL A 166 -2.57 -2.92 6.57
CA VAL A 166 -1.66 -1.81 6.93
C VAL A 166 -2.00 -1.24 8.30
N LEU A 167 -3.26 -0.83 8.50
CA LEU A 167 -3.67 -0.13 9.73
C LEU A 167 -3.60 -1.04 10.96
N SER A 168 -4.00 -2.30 10.82
CA SER A 168 -3.90 -3.26 11.93
C SER A 168 -2.44 -3.62 12.25
N SER A 169 -1.54 -3.64 11.25
CA SER A 169 -0.10 -3.81 11.49
C SER A 169 0.46 -2.64 12.29
N MET A 170 0.15 -1.41 11.88
CA MET A 170 0.59 -0.19 12.57
C MET A 170 0.05 -0.13 14.01
N TYR A 171 -1.21 -0.54 14.20
CA TYR A 171 -1.81 -0.64 15.52
C TYR A 171 -1.06 -1.64 16.41
N ALA A 172 -0.73 -2.82 15.90
CA ALA A 172 -0.10 -3.88 16.67
C ALA A 172 1.39 -3.60 16.97
N LEU A 173 2.12 -2.96 16.04
CA LEU A 173 3.52 -2.59 16.22
C LEU A 173 3.70 -1.27 16.99
N GLY A 174 2.70 -0.40 16.96
CA GLY A 174 2.83 0.99 17.37
C GLY A 174 3.78 1.79 16.46
N VAL A 175 3.96 3.07 16.78
CA VAL A 175 4.77 3.98 15.94
C VAL A 175 6.22 3.52 15.84
N THR A 176 6.86 3.20 16.97
CA THR A 176 8.28 2.82 16.97
C THR A 176 8.50 1.46 16.30
N GLY A 177 7.61 0.49 16.48
CA GLY A 177 7.71 -0.80 15.78
C GLY A 177 7.47 -0.67 14.27
N THR A 178 6.61 0.26 13.85
CA THR A 178 6.35 0.51 12.42
C THR A 178 7.51 1.22 11.73
N TYR A 179 8.13 2.19 12.41
CA TYR A 179 9.12 3.09 11.82
C TYR A 179 10.54 2.81 12.31
N LEU A 180 10.92 1.52 12.31
CA LEU A 180 12.31 1.05 12.44
C LEU A 180 12.97 1.40 13.80
N GLY A 181 12.18 1.43 14.88
CA GLY A 181 12.65 1.73 16.22
C GLY A 181 13.66 0.71 16.76
N ASP A 182 13.66 -0.51 16.24
CA ASP A 182 14.66 -1.55 16.54
C ASP A 182 16.09 -1.11 16.15
N TYR A 183 16.25 -0.32 15.09
CA TYR A 183 17.54 0.27 14.70
C TYR A 183 18.02 1.35 15.68
N PHE A 184 17.11 1.94 16.45
CA PHE A 184 17.42 2.86 17.56
C PHE A 184 17.63 2.13 18.89
N GLY A 185 17.52 0.80 18.91
CA GLY A 185 17.56 0.00 20.14
C GLY A 185 16.23 -0.02 20.92
N ILE A 186 15.14 0.47 20.33
CA ILE A 186 13.79 0.43 20.91
C ILE A 186 13.14 -0.89 20.50
N LEU A 187 13.39 -1.94 21.28
CA LEU A 187 13.01 -3.31 20.94
C LEU A 187 11.71 -3.71 21.65
N MET A 188 10.81 -4.36 20.92
CA MET A 188 9.59 -4.94 21.50
C MET A 188 9.94 -6.13 22.38
N ASP A 189 9.23 -6.37 23.48
CA ASP A 189 9.56 -7.48 24.37
C ASP A 189 9.45 -8.84 23.69
N ALA A 190 8.40 -9.02 22.88
CA ALA A 190 8.15 -10.22 22.08
C ALA A 190 7.69 -9.86 20.65
N PRO A 191 7.93 -10.73 19.66
CA PRO A 191 7.37 -10.58 18.32
C PRO A 191 5.84 -10.55 18.35
N VAL A 192 5.23 -9.74 17.48
CA VAL A 192 3.78 -9.73 17.29
C VAL A 192 3.39 -10.95 16.46
N THR A 193 2.58 -11.84 17.05
CA THR A 193 2.11 -13.07 16.39
C THR A 193 0.60 -13.08 16.13
N GLY A 194 -0.13 -12.09 16.64
CA GLY A 194 -1.56 -11.93 16.42
C GLY A 194 -1.87 -11.32 15.05
N PHE A 195 -3.15 -11.04 14.80
CA PHE A 195 -3.57 -10.35 13.57
C PHE A 195 -2.92 -8.97 13.45
N PRO A 196 -2.41 -8.58 12.26
CA PRO A 196 -2.43 -9.30 10.97
C PRO A 196 -1.22 -10.22 10.70
N PHE A 197 -0.27 -10.32 11.64
CA PHE A 197 0.97 -11.09 11.50
C PHE A 197 0.77 -12.62 11.52
N ASN A 198 -0.39 -13.11 11.97
CA ASN A 198 -0.78 -14.51 11.82
C ASN A 198 -1.21 -14.89 10.39
N VAL A 199 -1.49 -13.90 9.52
CA VAL A 199 -1.92 -14.13 8.12
C VAL A 199 -0.71 -14.14 7.19
N THR A 200 0.23 -13.22 7.40
CA THR A 200 1.46 -13.09 6.61
C THR A 200 2.55 -12.45 7.47
N GLY A 201 3.83 -12.73 7.18
CA GLY A 201 4.95 -12.21 7.97
C GLY A 201 5.17 -10.69 7.83
N SER A 202 4.74 -10.11 6.71
CA SER A 202 4.97 -8.70 6.38
C SER A 202 3.68 -7.99 5.93
N PRO A 203 2.65 -7.96 6.80
CA PRO A 203 1.28 -7.57 6.42
C PRO A 203 1.17 -6.14 5.90
N MET A 204 1.99 -5.21 6.40
CA MET A 204 2.05 -3.84 5.90
C MET A 204 2.52 -3.75 4.44
N TYR A 205 3.55 -4.53 4.08
CA TYR A 205 4.12 -4.55 2.72
C TYR A 205 3.13 -5.15 1.71
N TRP A 206 2.49 -6.27 2.08
CA TRP A 206 1.40 -6.85 1.29
C TRP A 206 0.22 -5.91 1.17
N GLY A 207 -0.25 -5.34 2.29
CA GLY A 207 -1.41 -4.46 2.30
C GLY A 207 -1.20 -3.19 1.48
N SER A 208 -0.02 -2.58 1.56
CA SER A 208 0.35 -1.44 0.72
C SER A 208 0.36 -1.83 -0.77
N THR A 209 0.93 -2.97 -1.14
CA THR A 209 0.89 -3.47 -2.54
C THR A 209 -0.55 -3.64 -3.04
N LEU A 210 -1.44 -4.19 -2.21
CA LEU A 210 -2.86 -4.33 -2.54
C LEU A 210 -3.57 -2.98 -2.67
N ASN A 211 -3.19 -1.98 -1.90
CA ASN A 211 -3.74 -0.62 -2.04
C ASN A 211 -3.34 0.01 -3.38
N PHE A 212 -2.08 -0.11 -3.80
CA PHE A 212 -1.63 0.34 -5.12
C PHE A 212 -2.40 -0.38 -6.24
N LEU A 213 -2.50 -1.71 -6.17
CA LEU A 213 -3.27 -2.48 -7.13
C LEU A 213 -4.74 -2.06 -7.16
N GLY A 214 -5.32 -1.89 -5.97
CA GLY A 214 -6.72 -1.50 -5.80
C GLY A 214 -7.04 -0.19 -6.50
N VAL A 215 -6.20 0.83 -6.33
CA VAL A 215 -6.33 2.11 -7.02
C VAL A 215 -6.14 1.96 -8.54
N ALA A 216 -5.15 1.19 -9.00
CA ALA A 216 -4.90 0.98 -10.43
C ALA A 216 -6.13 0.38 -11.14
N LEU A 217 -6.74 -0.66 -10.53
CA LEU A 217 -7.96 -1.30 -11.04
C LEU A 217 -9.17 -0.38 -10.93
N TYR A 218 -9.28 0.38 -9.84
CA TYR A 218 -10.37 1.34 -9.65
C TYR A 218 -10.32 2.45 -10.70
N LYS A 219 -9.14 2.98 -11.02
CA LYS A 219 -8.96 4.02 -12.05
C LYS A 219 -8.87 3.47 -13.48
N GLY A 220 -8.74 2.15 -13.66
CA GLY A 220 -8.63 1.51 -14.97
C GLY A 220 -7.34 1.86 -15.72
N LYS A 221 -6.19 1.91 -15.01
CA LYS A 221 -4.92 2.41 -15.54
C LYS A 221 -3.88 1.30 -15.60
N VAL A 222 -3.40 0.97 -16.80
CA VAL A 222 -2.37 -0.07 -17.01
C VAL A 222 -1.03 0.33 -16.36
N ALA A 223 -0.64 1.60 -16.47
CA ALA A 223 0.54 2.14 -15.79
C ALA A 223 0.51 1.88 -14.27
N GLY A 224 -0.67 1.97 -13.63
CA GLY A 224 -0.82 1.68 -12.21
C GLY A 224 -0.54 0.23 -11.84
N VAL A 225 -0.82 -0.72 -12.75
CA VAL A 225 -0.49 -2.15 -12.56
C VAL A 225 1.03 -2.35 -12.64
N PHE A 226 1.71 -1.68 -13.58
CA PHE A 226 3.17 -1.72 -13.66
C PHE A 226 3.84 -1.11 -12.43
N LEU A 227 3.39 0.06 -11.97
CA LEU A 227 3.87 0.68 -10.74
C LEU A 227 3.57 -0.19 -9.51
N THR A 228 2.46 -0.92 -9.49
CA THR A 228 2.18 -1.91 -8.43
C THR A 228 3.20 -3.05 -8.45
N ALA A 229 3.55 -3.55 -9.64
CA ALA A 229 4.59 -4.58 -9.76
C ALA A 229 5.96 -4.07 -9.28
N GLU A 230 6.29 -2.81 -9.58
CA GLU A 230 7.48 -2.14 -9.04
C GLU A 230 7.45 -2.08 -7.50
N VAL A 231 6.34 -1.63 -6.91
CA VAL A 231 6.13 -1.62 -5.44
C VAL A 231 6.39 -3.02 -4.86
N PHE A 232 5.78 -4.04 -5.44
CA PHE A 232 5.94 -5.43 -5.00
C PHE A 232 7.41 -5.88 -5.04
N ILE A 233 8.10 -5.63 -6.15
CA ILE A 233 9.49 -6.03 -6.34
C ILE A 233 10.39 -5.33 -5.32
N LEU A 234 10.24 -4.02 -5.13
CA LEU A 234 11.03 -3.26 -4.18
C LEU A 234 10.79 -3.70 -2.74
N TYR A 235 9.55 -3.98 -2.38
CA TYR A 235 9.19 -4.51 -1.07
C TYR A 235 9.77 -5.90 -0.84
N TRP A 236 9.71 -6.77 -1.85
CA TRP A 236 10.34 -8.08 -1.77
C TRP A 236 11.85 -7.96 -1.53
N PHE A 237 12.56 -7.09 -2.26
CA PHE A 237 13.98 -6.82 -2.01
C PHE A 237 14.24 -6.19 -0.63
N ALA A 238 13.41 -5.24 -0.20
CA ALA A 238 13.53 -4.62 1.11
C ALA A 238 13.45 -5.67 2.22
N LEU A 239 12.48 -6.58 2.15
CA LEU A 239 12.30 -7.67 3.11
C LEU A 239 13.49 -8.64 3.15
N GLN A 240 14.08 -8.99 1.99
CA GLN A 240 15.28 -9.83 1.95
C GLN A 240 16.46 -9.22 2.71
N TRP A 241 16.52 -7.89 2.80
CA TRP A 241 17.53 -7.19 3.58
C TRP A 241 17.12 -6.96 5.04
N GLU A 242 15.90 -6.50 5.25
CA GLU A 242 15.35 -6.07 6.54
C GLU A 242 15.17 -7.26 7.50
N ASP A 243 14.45 -8.31 7.09
CA ASP A 243 14.09 -9.45 7.93
C ASP A 243 15.30 -10.11 8.63
N PRO A 244 16.38 -10.51 7.92
CA PRO A 244 17.55 -11.11 8.58
C PRO A 244 18.29 -10.12 9.47
N PHE A 245 18.25 -8.83 9.17
CA PHE A 245 18.93 -7.82 9.98
C PHE A 245 18.18 -7.58 11.28
N THR A 246 16.87 -7.39 11.23
CA THR A 246 16.01 -7.27 12.41
C THR A 246 16.10 -8.55 13.27
N ALA A 247 16.05 -9.74 12.67
CA ALA A 247 16.23 -10.99 13.41
C ALA A 247 17.55 -11.03 14.19
N GLU A 248 18.65 -10.57 13.60
CA GLU A 248 19.96 -10.51 14.27
C GLU A 248 20.02 -9.46 15.39
N ILE A 249 19.33 -8.31 15.26
CA ILE A 249 19.20 -7.33 16.36
C ILE A 249 18.55 -7.99 17.58
N TYR A 250 17.43 -8.69 17.37
CA TYR A 250 16.74 -9.39 18.45
C TYR A 250 17.56 -10.56 19.02
N ALA A 251 18.25 -11.34 18.17
CA ALA A 251 19.14 -12.40 18.61
C ALA A 251 20.31 -11.87 19.45
N LYS A 252 20.89 -10.73 19.06
CA LYS A 252 21.93 -10.04 19.83
C LYS A 252 21.45 -9.64 21.22
N ARG A 253 20.24 -9.05 21.32
CA ARG A 253 19.62 -8.69 22.60
C ARG A 253 19.48 -9.91 23.53
N GLU A 254 19.01 -11.04 23.01
CA GLU A 254 18.85 -12.26 23.83
C GLU A 254 20.20 -12.82 24.30
N ARG A 255 21.25 -12.78 23.46
CA ARG A 255 22.61 -13.16 23.87
C ARG A 255 23.15 -12.26 24.98
N GLU A 256 22.89 -10.95 24.93
CA GLU A 256 23.30 -10.01 25.98
C GLU A 256 22.52 -10.22 27.29
N ARG A 257 21.21 -10.48 27.21
CA ARG A 257 20.37 -10.84 28.37
C ARG A 257 20.80 -12.16 29.03
N ALA A 258 21.25 -13.14 28.24
CA ALA A 258 21.76 -14.40 28.79
C ALA A 258 23.09 -14.20 29.55
N LYS A 259 23.99 -13.37 29.01
CA LYS A 259 25.28 -13.05 29.64
C LYS A 259 25.12 -12.30 30.97
N SER A 260 24.19 -11.34 31.05
CA SER A 260 23.94 -10.62 32.30
C SER A 260 23.39 -11.55 33.39
N LYS A 261 22.56 -12.53 33.03
CA LYS A 261 22.04 -13.55 33.96
C LYS A 261 23.11 -14.54 34.44
N SER A 262 24.11 -14.88 33.61
CA SER A 262 25.20 -15.77 34.03
C SER A 262 26.25 -15.06 34.89
N GLY A 263 26.55 -13.78 34.61
CA GLY A 263 27.47 -12.97 35.42
C GLY A 263 26.91 -12.54 36.77
N GLY A 264 25.58 -12.41 36.89
CA GLY A 264 24.92 -12.11 38.18
C GLY A 264 24.78 -13.30 39.12
N LYS A 265 25.07 -14.53 38.65
CA LYS A 265 25.06 -15.76 39.49
C LYS A 265 26.45 -16.11 40.06
N SER A 266 27.48 -15.32 39.74
CA SER A 266 28.85 -15.53 40.21
C SER A 266 29.31 -14.54 41.28
N LEU A 267 28.37 -13.92 42.01
CA LEU A 267 28.63 -13.04 43.16
C LEU A 267 27.91 -13.56 44.39
#